data_AF-A0A7N4PQP5-F1
#
_entry.id   AF-A0A7N4PQP5-F1
#
_cell.length_a   1.000
_cell.length_b   1.000
_cell.length_c   1.000
_cell.angle_alpha   90.00
_cell.angle_beta   90.00
_cell.angle_gamma   90.00
#
_symmetry.space_group_name_H-M   'P 1'
#
loop_
_entity.id
_entity.type
_entity.pdbx_description
1 polymer ?
#
loop_
_entity_poly.entity_id
_entity_poly.type
_entity_poly.pdbx_seq_one_letter_code
_entity_poly.pdbx_strand_id
1 'polypeptide(L)'
;MKLKLKNVFLVYFLVSLSGLLYALLQLGQPCDCSPHLRAAADHLRRKDLKISQLQAELGRPPPAPAQPPEPEALPVIYVVTPTYARLVQKAELVRLSQTLSLVPRLHWVLVEDAEGPTPLVSGLLAACGLSFTHLVALTPKGQRLREGEPGWVRPRGVEQRNRALAWLRGKEAAVGGDREPPPPGARGVVYFADDDNTYSRELFEEVLVWHTRTEKPKMKQEEQLQRQGRGSDPSVEV
;
A
#
# COMPACT_ATOMS: atom_id res chain seq x y z
N MET A 1 43.87 94.90 -11.50
CA MET A 1 42.85 95.12 -10.46
C MET A 1 43.31 94.43 -9.18
N LYS A 2 43.74 95.21 -8.17
CA LYS A 2 44.22 94.68 -6.89
C LYS A 2 43.00 94.20 -6.08
N LEU A 3 42.69 92.91 -6.11
CA LEU A 3 41.69 92.36 -5.19
C LEU A 3 42.22 92.58 -3.77
N LYS A 4 41.56 93.44 -3.00
CA LYS A 4 41.85 93.60 -1.58
C LYS A 4 41.63 92.23 -0.92
N LEU A 5 42.58 91.76 -0.12
CA LEU A 5 42.55 90.44 0.53
C LEU A 5 41.21 90.16 1.25
N LYS A 6 40.59 91.23 1.79
CA LYS A 6 39.25 91.21 2.40
C LYS A 6 38.13 90.73 1.45
N ASN A 7 38.20 91.06 0.16
CA ASN A 7 37.19 90.66 -0.83
C ASN A 7 37.33 89.17 -1.20
N VAL A 8 38.56 88.65 -1.25
CA VAL A 8 38.81 87.21 -1.47
C VAL A 8 38.29 86.40 -0.29
N PHE A 9 38.53 86.89 0.94
CA PHE A 9 38.02 86.26 2.15
C PHE A 9 36.48 86.25 2.21
N LEU A 10 35.84 87.36 1.79
CA LEU A 10 34.39 87.46 1.71
C LEU A 10 33.80 86.45 0.71
N VAL A 11 34.42 86.32 -0.48
CA VAL A 11 33.98 85.35 -1.49
C VAL A 11 34.14 83.91 -0.99
N TYR A 12 35.28 83.57 -0.37
CA TYR A 12 35.50 82.25 0.22
C TYR A 12 34.50 81.95 1.33
N PHE A 13 34.23 82.93 2.19
CA PHE A 13 33.24 82.80 3.26
C PHE A 13 31.84 82.55 2.70
N LEU A 14 31.42 83.29 1.67
CA LEU A 14 30.12 83.11 1.03
C LEU A 14 30.01 81.75 0.33
N VAL A 15 31.03 81.32 -0.40
CA VAL A 15 31.03 80.00 -1.07
C VAL A 15 31.02 78.87 -0.05
N SER A 16 31.82 78.98 1.02
CA SER A 16 31.87 77.99 2.08
C SER A 16 30.57 77.94 2.88
N LEU A 17 29.97 79.09 3.19
CA LEU A 17 28.65 79.17 3.83
C LEU A 17 27.55 78.58 2.94
N SER A 18 27.59 78.86 1.64
CA SER A 18 26.63 78.31 0.67
C SER A 18 26.78 76.79 0.54
N GLY A 19 28.02 76.29 0.50
CA GLY A 19 28.33 74.86 0.48
C GLY A 19 27.90 74.16 1.77
N LEU A 20 28.11 74.79 2.93
CA LEU A 20 27.63 74.29 4.22
C LEU A 20 26.10 74.26 4.27
N LEU A 21 25.44 75.32 3.79
CA LEU A 21 23.97 75.37 3.75
C LEU A 21 23.40 74.29 2.82
N TYR A 22 24.05 74.06 1.66
CA TYR A 22 23.66 73.00 0.73
C TYR A 22 23.85 71.60 1.34
N ALA A 23 24.97 71.36 2.05
CA ALA A 23 25.21 70.11 2.76
C ALA A 23 24.18 69.89 3.88
N LEU A 24 23.84 70.95 4.64
CA LEU A 24 22.81 70.90 5.69
C LEU A 24 21.40 70.65 5.12
N LEU A 25 21.09 71.17 3.92
CA LEU A 25 19.83 70.90 3.22
C LEU A 25 19.72 69.44 2.73
N GLN A 26 20.85 68.79 2.43
CA GLN A 26 20.86 67.37 2.03
C GLN A 26 20.87 66.39 3.21
N LEU A 27 21.36 66.79 4.39
CA LEU A 27 21.41 65.96 5.61
C LEU A 27 20.03 65.61 6.20
N GLY A 28 18.93 66.07 5.61
CA GLY A 28 17.57 65.86 6.12
C GLY A 28 16.53 65.42 5.08
N GLN A 29 16.93 64.95 3.90
CA GLN A 29 15.96 64.42 2.93
C GLN A 29 15.34 63.11 3.50
N PRO A 30 14.03 63.07 3.80
CA PRO A 30 13.41 61.85 4.31
C PRO A 30 13.40 60.80 3.20
N CYS A 31 14.07 59.67 3.43
CA CYS A 31 13.86 58.49 2.60
C CYS A 31 12.40 58.03 2.82
N ASP A 32 11.58 58.05 1.77
CA ASP A 32 10.22 57.50 1.83
C ASP A 32 10.29 55.97 1.87
N CYS A 33 10.55 55.42 3.06
CA CYS A 33 10.56 53.98 3.31
C CYS A 33 9.14 53.40 3.46
N SER A 34 8.09 54.21 3.31
CA SER A 34 6.68 53.81 3.40
C SER A 34 6.31 52.62 2.47
N PRO A 35 6.79 52.54 1.22
CA PRO A 35 6.48 51.41 0.34
C PRO A 35 7.07 50.09 0.86
N HIS A 36 8.31 50.12 1.36
CA HIS A 36 8.99 48.95 1.90
C HIS A 36 8.35 48.47 3.20
N LEU A 37 7.96 49.40 4.08
CA LEU A 37 7.27 49.07 5.33
C LEU A 37 5.88 48.49 5.08
N ARG A 38 5.14 49.01 4.08
CA ARG A 38 3.84 48.44 3.64
C ARG A 38 4.00 47.04 3.07
N ALA A 39 4.97 46.82 2.19
CA ALA A 39 5.24 45.50 1.63
C ALA A 39 5.63 44.47 2.71
N ALA A 40 6.43 44.89 3.71
CA ALA A 40 6.78 44.05 4.85
C ALA A 40 5.55 43.70 5.71
N ALA A 41 4.67 44.68 5.97
CA ALA A 41 3.43 44.47 6.72
C ALA A 41 2.46 43.53 5.99
N ASP A 42 2.29 43.67 4.68
CA ASP A 42 1.46 42.78 3.87
C ASP A 42 1.99 41.35 3.84
N HIS A 43 3.32 41.21 3.76
CA HIS A 43 3.98 39.91 3.81
C HIS A 43 3.78 39.22 5.17
N LEU A 44 3.86 39.98 6.27
CA LEU A 44 3.60 39.46 7.62
C LEU A 44 2.15 38.96 7.73
N ARG A 45 1.18 39.76 7.25
CA ARG A 45 -0.24 39.41 7.28
C ARG A 45 -0.55 38.14 6.48
N ARG A 46 0.09 37.93 5.33
CA ARG A 46 -0.03 36.67 4.56
C ARG A 46 0.50 35.47 5.34
N LYS A 47 1.60 35.64 6.06
CA LYS A 47 2.17 34.58 6.90
C LYS A 47 1.24 34.25 8.07
N ASP A 48 0.66 35.26 8.73
CA ASP A 48 -0.29 35.04 9.82
C ASP A 48 -1.55 34.30 9.35
N LEU A 49 -2.07 34.67 8.18
CA LEU A 49 -3.20 33.94 7.56
C LEU A 49 -2.83 32.48 7.27
N LYS A 50 -1.62 32.23 6.76
CA LYS A 50 -1.15 30.87 6.46
C LYS A 50 -0.92 30.05 7.73
N ILE A 51 -0.38 30.66 8.78
CA ILE A 51 -0.23 30.02 10.10
C ILE A 51 -1.60 29.65 10.65
N SER A 52 -2.58 30.56 10.60
CA SER A 52 -3.94 30.28 11.05
C SER A 52 -4.61 29.15 10.27
N GLN A 53 -4.42 29.11 8.94
CA GLN A 53 -4.89 27.99 8.10
C GLN A 53 -4.25 26.66 8.50
N LEU A 54 -2.93 26.63 8.66
CA LEU A 54 -2.20 25.43 9.05
C LEU A 54 -2.59 24.97 10.46
N GLN A 55 -2.80 25.90 11.40
CA GLN A 55 -3.29 25.58 12.74
C GLN A 55 -4.71 24.98 12.70
N ALA A 56 -5.58 25.47 11.81
CA ALA A 56 -6.92 24.90 11.61
C ALA A 56 -6.87 23.50 10.97
N GLU A 57 -5.93 23.26 10.06
CA GLU A 57 -5.69 21.93 9.48
C GLU A 57 -5.10 20.95 10.51
N LEU A 58 -4.15 21.39 11.33
CA LEU A 58 -3.54 20.55 12.37
C LEU A 58 -4.51 20.26 13.53
N GLY A 59 -5.41 21.20 13.81
CA GLY A 59 -6.45 21.06 14.83
C GLY A 59 -7.69 20.28 14.37
N ARG A 60 -7.78 19.92 13.08
CA ARG A 60 -8.82 19.01 12.61
C ARG A 60 -8.56 17.64 13.24
N PRO A 61 -9.49 17.08 14.02
CA PRO A 61 -9.36 15.69 14.41
C PRO A 61 -9.28 14.84 13.14
N PRO A 62 -8.46 13.78 13.12
CA PRO A 62 -8.52 12.82 12.03
C PRO A 62 -9.99 12.39 11.85
N PRO A 63 -10.44 12.13 10.62
CA PRO A 63 -11.76 11.53 10.43
C PRO A 63 -11.84 10.33 11.37
N ALA A 64 -12.90 10.29 12.18
CA ALA A 64 -13.11 9.18 13.09
C ALA A 64 -12.91 7.89 12.30
N PRO A 65 -12.13 6.91 12.80
CA PRO A 65 -12.04 5.62 12.13
C PRO A 65 -13.48 5.18 11.91
N ALA A 66 -13.83 4.93 10.64
CA ALA A 66 -15.14 4.41 10.29
C ALA A 66 -15.40 3.27 11.27
N GLN A 67 -16.56 3.29 11.95
CA GLN A 67 -16.91 2.21 12.87
C GLN A 67 -16.61 0.89 12.15
N PRO A 68 -15.80 -0.01 12.74
CA PRO A 68 -15.48 -1.26 12.08
C PRO A 68 -16.80 -1.91 11.67
N PRO A 69 -16.90 -2.41 10.42
CA PRO A 69 -18.14 -3.03 9.94
C PRO A 69 -18.59 -4.05 10.98
N GLU A 70 -19.90 -4.12 11.26
CA GLU A 70 -20.40 -5.15 12.16
C GLU A 70 -19.89 -6.54 11.71
N PRO A 71 -19.53 -7.45 12.64
CA PRO A 71 -18.84 -8.71 12.31
C PRO A 71 -19.55 -9.58 11.26
N GLU A 72 -20.89 -9.48 11.16
CA GLU A 72 -21.69 -10.21 10.18
C GLU A 72 -21.64 -9.61 8.77
N ALA A 73 -21.22 -8.35 8.62
CA ALA A 73 -21.08 -7.66 7.34
C ALA A 73 -19.72 -7.89 6.67
N LEU A 74 -18.75 -8.50 7.36
CA LEU A 74 -17.42 -8.75 6.82
C LEU A 74 -17.44 -9.91 5.81
N PRO A 75 -16.92 -9.73 4.59
CA PRO A 75 -16.84 -10.81 3.61
C PRO A 75 -15.88 -11.91 4.10
N VAL A 76 -16.13 -13.15 3.71
CA VAL A 76 -15.27 -14.29 4.07
C VAL A 76 -13.96 -14.23 3.29
N ILE A 77 -12.83 -14.45 3.97
CA ILE A 77 -11.53 -14.59 3.33
C ILE A 77 -11.26 -16.07 3.06
N TYR A 78 -11.19 -16.46 1.78
CA TYR A 78 -10.80 -17.78 1.33
C TYR A 78 -9.29 -17.81 1.14
N VAL A 79 -8.57 -18.36 2.12
CA VAL A 79 -7.12 -18.49 2.06
C VAL A 79 -6.76 -19.78 1.35
N VAL A 80 -6.19 -19.68 0.15
CA VAL A 80 -5.76 -20.82 -0.67
C VAL A 80 -4.30 -21.11 -0.39
N THR A 81 -4.03 -22.27 0.19
CA THR A 81 -2.66 -22.70 0.55
C THR A 81 -2.31 -24.01 -0.16
N PRO A 82 -1.41 -23.98 -1.16
CA PRO A 82 -0.80 -25.19 -1.67
C PRO A 82 0.24 -25.72 -0.68
N THR A 83 0.25 -27.03 -0.43
CA THR A 83 1.27 -27.69 0.42
C THR A 83 1.70 -29.02 -0.21
N TYR A 84 2.88 -29.51 0.18
CA TYR A 84 3.39 -30.79 -0.29
C TYR A 84 4.23 -31.47 0.80
N ALA A 85 4.36 -32.79 0.70
CA ALA A 85 5.13 -33.57 1.67
C ALA A 85 6.61 -33.20 1.67
N ARG A 86 7.09 -32.65 2.79
CA ARG A 86 8.50 -32.34 3.09
C ARG A 86 8.75 -32.40 4.59
N LEU A 87 10.02 -32.49 5.00
CA LEU A 87 10.40 -32.61 6.42
C LEU A 87 9.75 -31.55 7.32
N VAL A 88 9.69 -30.31 6.84
CA VAL A 88 9.17 -29.16 7.61
C VAL A 88 7.65 -28.96 7.46
N GLN A 89 6.97 -29.72 6.59
CA GLN A 89 5.56 -29.47 6.21
C GLN A 89 4.65 -29.28 7.44
N LYS A 90 4.72 -30.20 8.40
CA LYS A 90 3.90 -30.11 9.62
C LYS A 90 4.18 -28.85 10.41
N ALA A 91 5.44 -28.43 10.52
CA ALA A 91 5.79 -27.22 11.25
C ALA A 91 5.25 -25.96 10.55
N GLU A 92 5.36 -25.89 9.22
CA GLU A 92 4.80 -24.79 8.42
C GLU A 92 3.28 -24.69 8.57
N LEU A 93 2.57 -25.82 8.46
CA LEU A 93 1.12 -25.85 8.60
C LEU A 93 0.66 -25.53 10.02
N VAL A 94 1.39 -25.97 11.05
CA VAL A 94 1.07 -25.65 12.44
C VAL A 94 1.16 -24.14 12.68
N ARG A 95 2.28 -23.50 12.34
CA ARG A 95 2.41 -22.05 12.56
C ARG A 95 1.40 -21.25 11.74
N LEU A 96 1.14 -21.66 10.49
CA LEU A 96 0.16 -21.00 9.64
C LEU A 96 -1.24 -21.13 10.24
N SER A 97 -1.65 -22.34 10.63
CA SER A 97 -2.98 -22.57 11.23
C SER A 97 -3.19 -21.74 12.51
N GLN A 98 -2.15 -21.60 13.34
CA GLN A 98 -2.19 -20.77 14.54
C GLN A 98 -2.37 -19.29 14.18
N THR A 99 -1.65 -18.77 13.17
CA THR A 99 -1.85 -17.41 12.68
C THR A 99 -3.27 -17.20 12.14
N LEU A 100 -3.76 -18.12 11.30
CA LEU A 100 -5.09 -18.03 10.71
C LEU A 100 -6.21 -18.10 11.76
N SER A 101 -5.99 -18.80 12.88
CA SER A 101 -6.97 -18.87 13.98
C SER A 101 -7.24 -17.53 14.67
N LEU A 102 -6.35 -16.56 14.47
CA LEU A 102 -6.47 -15.21 15.02
C LEU A 102 -7.22 -14.25 14.08
N VAL A 103 -7.65 -14.72 12.91
CA VAL A 103 -8.34 -13.93 11.88
C VAL A 103 -9.83 -14.33 11.85
N PRO A 104 -10.76 -13.40 12.11
CA PRO A 104 -12.18 -13.69 12.04
C PRO A 104 -12.64 -13.91 10.60
N ARG A 105 -13.75 -14.63 10.41
CA ARG A 105 -14.42 -14.80 9.09
C ARG A 105 -13.49 -15.34 8.01
N LEU A 106 -12.63 -16.29 8.37
CA LEU A 106 -11.68 -16.93 7.48
C LEU A 106 -12.10 -18.38 7.17
N HIS A 107 -11.97 -18.76 5.90
CA HIS A 107 -12.12 -20.13 5.43
C HIS A 107 -10.82 -20.60 4.77
N TRP A 108 -10.20 -21.65 5.33
CA TRP A 108 -8.91 -22.14 4.86
C TRP A 108 -9.06 -23.24 3.80
N VAL A 109 -8.68 -22.95 2.56
CA VAL A 109 -8.68 -23.91 1.45
C VAL A 109 -7.28 -24.49 1.31
N LEU A 110 -7.04 -25.65 1.90
CA LEU A 110 -5.74 -26.33 1.86
C LEU A 110 -5.72 -27.36 0.72
N VAL A 111 -4.70 -27.30 -0.13
CA VAL A 111 -4.58 -28.19 -1.29
C VAL A 111 -3.25 -28.94 -1.27
N GLU A 112 -3.29 -30.26 -1.11
CA GLU A 112 -2.10 -31.10 -1.11
C GLU A 112 -1.63 -31.45 -2.53
N ASP A 113 -0.33 -31.29 -2.81
CA ASP A 113 0.36 -31.93 -3.94
C ASP A 113 0.70 -33.38 -3.59
N ALA A 114 -0.32 -34.23 -3.68
CA ALA A 114 -0.26 -35.65 -3.39
C ALA A 114 -1.22 -36.43 -4.31
N GLU A 115 -1.10 -37.76 -4.32
CA GLU A 115 -2.03 -38.63 -5.06
C GLU A 115 -3.39 -38.75 -4.35
N GLY A 116 -3.43 -38.50 -3.04
CA GLY A 116 -4.62 -38.53 -2.21
C GLY A 116 -4.37 -37.80 -0.88
N PRO A 117 -5.42 -37.64 -0.05
CA PRO A 117 -5.31 -36.93 1.21
C PRO A 117 -4.38 -37.68 2.18
N THR A 118 -3.44 -36.97 2.79
CA THR A 118 -2.51 -37.58 3.73
C THR A 118 -3.10 -37.60 5.15
N PRO A 119 -2.80 -38.63 5.97
CA PRO A 119 -3.22 -38.65 7.37
C PRO A 119 -2.66 -37.49 8.19
N LEU A 120 -1.46 -37.00 7.83
CA LEU A 120 -0.80 -35.88 8.49
C LEU A 120 -1.64 -34.60 8.36
N VAL A 121 -1.99 -34.24 7.13
CA VAL A 121 -2.74 -33.01 6.85
C VAL A 121 -4.18 -33.14 7.32
N SER A 122 -4.82 -34.29 7.08
CA SER A 122 -6.20 -34.55 7.53
C SER A 122 -6.32 -34.46 9.06
N GLY A 123 -5.35 -35.01 9.80
CA GLY A 123 -5.31 -34.92 11.26
C GLY A 123 -5.04 -33.51 11.78
N LEU A 124 -4.17 -32.74 11.11
CA LEU A 124 -3.89 -31.36 11.47
C LEU A 124 -5.13 -30.47 11.28
N LEU A 125 -5.80 -30.58 10.13
CA LEU A 125 -7.01 -29.82 9.82
C LEU A 125 -8.15 -30.14 10.79
N ALA A 126 -8.34 -31.42 11.14
CA ALA A 126 -9.35 -31.82 12.12
C ALA A 126 -9.09 -31.24 13.52
N ALA A 127 -7.82 -30.98 13.87
CA ALA A 127 -7.43 -30.50 15.20
C ALA A 127 -7.30 -28.97 15.30
N CYS A 128 -7.21 -28.23 14.18
CA CYS A 128 -6.89 -26.80 14.20
C CYS A 128 -8.07 -25.89 14.58
N GLY A 129 -9.31 -26.40 14.53
CA GLY A 129 -10.52 -25.63 14.88
C GLY A 129 -10.90 -24.53 13.89
N LEU A 130 -10.23 -24.47 12.72
CA LEU A 130 -10.56 -23.54 11.65
C LEU A 130 -11.74 -24.07 10.81
N SER A 131 -12.47 -23.17 10.18
CA SER A 131 -13.33 -23.50 9.04
C SER A 131 -12.42 -23.79 7.84
N PHE A 132 -12.50 -24.98 7.25
CA PHE A 132 -11.58 -25.40 6.20
C PHE A 132 -12.22 -26.27 5.12
N THR A 133 -11.60 -26.27 3.96
CA THR A 133 -11.81 -27.22 2.87
C THR A 133 -10.50 -27.92 2.55
N HIS A 134 -10.53 -29.24 2.51
CA HIS A 134 -9.38 -30.06 2.14
C HIS A 134 -9.53 -30.54 0.68
N LEU A 135 -8.54 -30.20 -0.16
CA LEU A 135 -8.44 -30.59 -1.57
C LEU A 135 -7.10 -31.29 -1.85
N VAL A 136 -7.02 -31.99 -2.97
CA VAL A 136 -5.80 -32.65 -3.44
C VAL A 136 -5.65 -32.45 -4.95
N ALA A 137 -4.44 -32.15 -5.40
CA ALA A 137 -4.10 -32.08 -6.82
C ALA A 137 -2.62 -32.43 -7.02
N LEU A 138 -2.33 -33.53 -7.72
CA LEU A 138 -0.95 -33.95 -7.99
C LEU A 138 -0.32 -33.09 -9.10
N THR A 139 0.84 -32.50 -8.84
CA THR A 139 1.64 -31.86 -9.90
C THR A 139 2.21 -32.95 -10.82
N PRO A 140 1.96 -32.90 -12.15
CA PRO A 140 2.51 -33.87 -13.09
C PRO A 140 4.04 -33.99 -12.99
N LYS A 141 4.58 -35.21 -13.04
CA LYS A 141 6.03 -35.48 -12.91
C LYS A 141 6.88 -34.65 -13.89
N GLY A 142 6.35 -34.41 -15.08
CA GLY A 142 6.99 -33.60 -16.13
C GLY A 142 7.08 -32.09 -15.83
N GLN A 143 6.40 -31.60 -14.79
CA GLN A 143 6.35 -30.19 -14.37
C GLN A 143 6.95 -29.96 -12.97
N ARG A 144 7.39 -31.02 -12.28
CA ARG A 144 8.10 -30.90 -11.00
C ARG A 144 9.51 -30.34 -11.22
N LEU A 145 9.99 -29.53 -10.28
CA LEU A 145 11.37 -29.05 -10.29
C LEU A 145 12.33 -30.25 -10.19
N ARG A 146 13.32 -30.32 -11.07
CA ARG A 146 14.37 -31.34 -10.99
C ARG A 146 15.47 -30.89 -10.03
N GLU A 147 16.18 -31.84 -9.44
CA GLU A 147 17.33 -31.56 -8.59
C GLU A 147 18.40 -30.80 -9.40
N GLY A 148 18.82 -29.63 -8.89
CA GLY A 148 19.76 -28.74 -9.58
C GLY A 148 19.14 -27.74 -10.58
N GLU A 149 17.84 -27.81 -10.88
CA GLU A 149 17.16 -26.78 -11.67
C GLU A 149 16.86 -25.53 -10.84
N PRO A 150 17.04 -24.32 -11.39
CA PRO A 150 16.68 -23.11 -10.69
C PRO A 150 15.17 -23.01 -10.44
N GLY A 151 14.78 -22.62 -9.22
CA GLY A 151 13.38 -22.64 -8.76
C GLY A 151 12.39 -21.78 -9.57
N TRP A 152 12.88 -20.85 -10.40
CA TRP A 152 12.03 -20.02 -11.27
C TRP A 152 11.63 -20.71 -12.59
N VAL A 153 12.28 -21.82 -12.95
CA VAL A 153 12.03 -22.51 -14.22
C VAL A 153 10.67 -23.19 -14.24
N ARG A 154 10.21 -23.68 -13.08
CA ARG A 154 8.94 -24.40 -12.94
C ARG A 154 8.16 -23.84 -11.76
N PRO A 155 7.07 -23.08 -11.99
CA PRO A 155 6.28 -22.52 -10.90
C PRO A 155 5.66 -23.63 -10.06
N ARG A 156 5.82 -23.54 -8.75
CA ARG A 156 5.29 -24.50 -7.77
C ARG A 156 3.86 -24.12 -7.39
N GLY A 157 3.01 -25.11 -7.09
CA GLY A 157 1.67 -24.84 -6.53
C GLY A 157 0.60 -24.48 -7.58
N VAL A 158 0.89 -24.54 -8.88
CA VAL A 158 -0.05 -24.04 -9.92
C VAL A 158 -1.32 -24.89 -9.99
N GLU A 159 -1.17 -26.20 -10.12
CA GLU A 159 -2.32 -27.13 -10.18
C GLU A 159 -3.16 -27.07 -8.91
N GLN A 160 -2.51 -26.87 -7.77
CA GLN A 160 -3.15 -26.77 -6.47
C GLN A 160 -4.00 -25.50 -6.36
N ARG A 161 -3.46 -24.34 -6.78
CA ARG A 161 -4.21 -23.08 -6.83
C ARG A 161 -5.38 -23.17 -7.82
N ASN A 162 -5.18 -23.77 -8.98
CA ASN A 162 -6.24 -24.00 -9.96
C ASN A 162 -7.33 -24.93 -9.42
N ARG A 163 -6.96 -25.98 -8.68
CA ARG A 163 -7.90 -26.90 -8.04
C ARG A 163 -8.78 -26.20 -7.00
N ALA A 164 -8.21 -25.27 -6.23
CA ALA A 164 -8.96 -24.43 -5.31
C ALA A 164 -9.93 -23.50 -6.05
N LEU A 165 -9.49 -22.85 -7.13
CA LEU A 165 -10.36 -22.01 -7.97
C LEU A 165 -11.50 -22.82 -8.61
N ALA A 166 -11.23 -24.04 -9.06
CA ALA A 166 -12.26 -24.94 -9.60
C ALA A 166 -13.29 -25.32 -8.53
N TRP A 167 -12.85 -25.63 -7.30
CA TRP A 167 -13.75 -25.88 -6.18
C TRP A 167 -14.60 -24.64 -5.84
N LEU A 168 -13.99 -23.45 -5.69
CA LEU A 168 -14.70 -22.20 -5.44
C LEU A 168 -15.78 -21.89 -6.49
N ARG A 169 -15.60 -22.38 -7.72
CA ARG A 169 -16.56 -22.25 -8.84
C ARG A 169 -17.60 -23.37 -8.91
N GLY A 170 -17.62 -24.29 -7.95
CA GLY A 170 -18.52 -25.45 -7.94
C GLY A 170 -18.26 -26.48 -9.02
N LYS A 171 -17.06 -26.50 -9.60
CA LYS A 171 -16.69 -27.45 -10.67
C LYS A 171 -16.11 -28.75 -10.14
N GLU A 172 -15.71 -28.78 -8.88
CA GLU A 172 -14.93 -29.86 -8.29
C GLU A 172 -15.34 -30.11 -6.84
N ALA A 173 -15.27 -31.37 -6.40
CA ALA A 173 -15.60 -31.76 -5.03
C ALA A 173 -14.40 -31.65 -4.08
N ALA A 174 -14.66 -31.48 -2.78
CA ALA A 174 -13.65 -31.56 -1.74
C ALA A 174 -13.50 -32.97 -1.16
N VAL A 175 -12.32 -33.27 -0.61
CA VAL A 175 -12.05 -34.57 0.02
C VAL A 175 -12.36 -34.56 1.53
N GLY A 176 -12.40 -33.39 2.17
CA GLY A 176 -12.71 -33.22 3.58
C GLY A 176 -13.02 -31.77 3.96
N GLY A 177 -13.47 -31.56 5.20
CA GLY A 177 -13.93 -30.24 5.67
C GLY A 177 -15.30 -29.86 5.10
N ASP A 178 -15.54 -28.56 4.94
CA ASP A 178 -16.75 -28.04 4.31
C ASP A 178 -16.72 -28.35 2.81
N ARG A 179 -17.59 -29.26 2.38
CA ARG A 179 -17.50 -29.79 1.01
C ARG A 179 -18.14 -28.88 -0.03
N GLU A 180 -19.10 -28.08 0.39
CA GLU A 180 -19.86 -27.20 -0.48
C GLU A 180 -19.12 -25.88 -0.64
N PRO A 181 -18.89 -25.43 -1.89
CA PRO A 181 -18.32 -24.12 -2.14
C PRO A 181 -19.34 -23.00 -1.84
N PRO A 182 -18.89 -21.74 -1.75
CA PRO A 182 -19.79 -20.61 -1.59
C PRO A 182 -20.86 -20.58 -2.68
N PRO A 183 -22.11 -20.17 -2.35
CA PRO A 183 -23.17 -20.05 -3.33
C PRO A 183 -22.84 -18.96 -4.37
N PRO A 184 -23.37 -19.06 -5.61
CA PRO A 184 -23.20 -18.02 -6.62
C PRO A 184 -23.64 -16.65 -6.09
N GLY A 185 -22.78 -15.64 -6.25
CA GLY A 185 -23.04 -14.27 -5.77
C GLY A 185 -22.64 -14.01 -4.31
N ALA A 186 -22.10 -15.00 -3.59
CA ALA A 186 -21.52 -14.78 -2.27
C ALA A 186 -20.36 -13.77 -2.34
N ARG A 187 -20.34 -12.82 -1.40
CA ARG A 187 -19.24 -11.85 -1.26
C ARG A 187 -18.10 -12.49 -0.47
N GLY A 188 -16.90 -12.46 -1.03
CA GLY A 188 -15.70 -13.02 -0.41
C GLY A 188 -14.44 -12.50 -1.09
N VAL A 189 -13.30 -12.69 -0.43
CA VAL A 189 -11.98 -12.38 -0.98
C VAL A 189 -11.19 -13.67 -1.05
N VAL A 190 -10.49 -13.89 -2.17
CA VAL A 190 -9.57 -15.04 -2.32
C VAL A 190 -8.15 -14.53 -2.12
N TYR A 191 -7.39 -15.17 -1.23
CA TYR A 191 -6.00 -14.83 -0.97
C TYR A 191 -5.11 -16.07 -1.12
N PHE A 192 -4.12 -16.01 -2.00
CA PHE A 192 -3.16 -17.10 -2.20
C PHE A 192 -2.02 -16.99 -1.20
N ALA A 193 -1.96 -17.92 -0.26
CA ALA A 193 -0.98 -17.93 0.82
C ALA A 193 -0.16 -19.23 0.83
N ASP A 194 1.08 -19.17 0.36
CA ASP A 194 2.02 -20.29 0.42
C ASP A 194 2.38 -20.64 1.88
N ASP A 195 2.60 -21.93 2.17
CA ASP A 195 2.76 -22.42 3.54
C ASP A 195 4.04 -21.94 4.25
N ASP A 196 5.07 -21.53 3.51
CA ASP A 196 6.36 -21.08 4.05
C ASP A 196 6.48 -19.57 4.26
N ASN A 197 5.50 -18.77 3.86
CA ASN A 197 5.53 -17.32 4.11
C ASN A 197 5.13 -16.96 5.54
N THR A 198 5.49 -15.76 5.98
CA THR A 198 5.06 -15.20 7.27
C THR A 198 4.00 -14.13 7.03
N TYR A 199 2.87 -14.26 7.71
CA TYR A 199 1.71 -13.37 7.57
C TYR A 199 1.47 -12.64 8.89
N SER A 200 1.37 -11.32 8.84
CA SER A 200 0.87 -10.53 9.96
C SER A 200 -0.66 -10.60 10.00
N ARG A 201 -1.26 -10.32 11.15
CA ARG A 201 -2.74 -10.35 11.28
C ARG A 201 -3.38 -9.18 10.57
N GLU A 202 -2.71 -8.03 10.62
CA GLU A 202 -3.12 -6.76 10.02
C GLU A 202 -3.29 -6.87 8.51
N LEU A 203 -2.51 -7.74 7.84
CA LEU A 203 -2.66 -8.02 6.41
C LEU A 203 -4.08 -8.44 6.05
N PHE A 204 -4.72 -9.28 6.87
CA PHE A 204 -6.06 -9.78 6.58
C PHE A 204 -7.14 -8.72 6.80
N GLU A 205 -6.87 -7.73 7.66
CA GLU A 205 -7.72 -6.52 7.78
C GLU A 205 -7.54 -5.63 6.55
N GLU A 206 -6.30 -5.43 6.10
CA GLU A 206 -6.01 -4.65 4.90
C GLU A 206 -6.60 -5.26 3.63
N VAL A 207 -6.51 -6.58 3.44
CA VAL A 207 -7.09 -7.28 2.27
C VAL A 207 -8.60 -7.04 2.17
N LEU A 208 -9.29 -6.94 3.32
CA LEU A 208 -10.70 -6.57 3.39
C LEU A 208 -10.93 -5.07 3.09
N VAL A 209 -9.96 -4.20 3.27
CA VAL A 209 -10.08 -2.77 2.89
C VAL A 209 -9.76 -2.56 1.41
N TRP A 210 -8.71 -3.22 0.89
CA TRP A 210 -8.19 -3.06 -0.47
C TRP A 210 -9.08 -3.66 -1.56
N HIS A 211 -10.04 -4.55 -1.24
CA HIS A 211 -11.04 -4.99 -2.23
C HIS A 211 -11.91 -3.83 -2.78
N THR A 212 -11.74 -2.60 -2.28
CA THR A 212 -12.35 -1.37 -2.81
C THR A 212 -11.46 -0.57 -3.76
N ARG A 213 -10.17 -0.94 -3.93
CA ARG A 213 -9.19 -0.24 -4.77
C ARG A 213 -8.37 -1.25 -5.60
N THR A 214 -8.82 -1.52 -6.81
CA THR A 214 -8.11 -2.34 -7.79
C THR A 214 -7.01 -1.51 -8.47
N GLU A 215 -5.75 -1.90 -8.28
CA GLU A 215 -4.62 -1.43 -9.09
C GLU A 215 -4.64 -2.09 -10.47
N LYS A 216 -4.12 -1.41 -11.50
CA LYS A 216 -4.08 -1.99 -12.85
C LYS A 216 -3.02 -3.11 -12.93
N PRO A 217 -3.37 -4.35 -13.30
CA PRO A 217 -2.40 -5.45 -13.37
C PRO A 217 -1.40 -5.26 -14.53
N LYS A 218 -0.20 -5.83 -14.37
CA LYS A 218 0.83 -5.87 -15.42
C LYS A 218 0.58 -7.05 -16.38
N MET A 219 0.17 -6.76 -17.61
CA MET A 219 -0.37 -7.76 -18.55
C MET A 219 0.68 -8.46 -19.46
N LYS A 220 1.98 -8.26 -19.28
CA LYS A 220 3.01 -8.75 -20.23
C LYS A 220 2.95 -10.25 -20.53
N GLN A 221 2.74 -11.08 -19.51
CA GLN A 221 2.68 -12.54 -19.66
C GLN A 221 1.34 -12.99 -20.24
N GLU A 222 0.25 -12.33 -19.82
CA GLU A 222 -1.09 -12.57 -20.35
C GLU A 222 -1.17 -12.24 -21.85
N GLU A 223 -0.59 -11.12 -22.28
CA GLU A 223 -0.47 -10.76 -23.71
C GLU A 223 0.30 -11.82 -24.52
N GLN A 224 1.36 -12.40 -23.93
CA GLN A 224 2.13 -13.46 -24.57
C GLN A 224 1.32 -14.76 -24.71
N LEU A 225 0.54 -15.11 -23.68
CA LEU A 225 -0.34 -16.29 -23.69
C LEU A 225 -1.52 -16.11 -24.66
N GLN A 226 -2.09 -14.92 -24.75
CA GLN A 226 -3.13 -14.58 -25.72
C GLN A 226 -2.64 -14.75 -27.16
N ARG A 227 -1.41 -14.32 -27.47
CA ARG A 227 -0.78 -14.55 -28.79
C ARG A 227 -0.62 -16.04 -29.12
N GLN A 228 -0.56 -16.90 -28.12
CA GLN A 228 -0.46 -18.36 -28.27
C GLN A 228 -1.84 -19.06 -28.24
N GLY A 229 -2.95 -18.31 -28.17
CA GLY A 229 -4.30 -18.87 -28.05
C GLY A 229 -4.57 -19.51 -26.68
N ARG A 230 -3.79 -19.17 -25.66
CA ARG A 230 -3.86 -19.72 -24.29
C ARG A 230 -4.15 -18.64 -23.24
N GLY A 231 -4.85 -17.58 -23.63
CA GLY A 231 -5.18 -16.46 -22.74
C GLY A 231 -6.08 -16.88 -21.57
N SER A 232 -6.09 -16.06 -20.54
CA SER A 232 -6.95 -16.22 -19.36
C SER A 232 -8.42 -15.99 -19.70
N ASP A 233 -9.31 -16.63 -18.94
CA ASP A 233 -10.75 -16.50 -19.11
C ASP A 233 -11.20 -15.05 -18.80
N PRO A 234 -11.80 -14.33 -19.76
CA PRO A 234 -12.19 -12.93 -19.59
C PRO A 234 -13.34 -12.72 -18.60
N SER A 235 -14.01 -13.79 -18.15
CA SER A 235 -14.99 -13.72 -17.06
C SER A 235 -14.36 -13.63 -15.66
N VAL A 236 -13.03 -13.65 -15.57
CA VAL A 236 -12.27 -13.57 -14.34
C VAL A 236 -11.64 -12.19 -14.23
N GLU A 237 -12.21 -11.34 -13.37
CA GLU A 237 -11.51 -10.13 -12.93
C GLU A 237 -10.35 -10.56 -12.01
N VAL A 238 -9.12 -10.21 -12.40
CA VAL A 238 -7.89 -10.40 -11.63
C VAL A 238 -7.43 -9.06 -11.06
#